data_AF-A0A0P7YTB2-F1
#
_entry.id   AF-A0A0P7YTB2-F1
#
_cell.length_a   1.000
_cell.length_b   1.000
_cell.length_c   1.000
_cell.angle_alpha   90.00
_cell.angle_beta   90.00
_cell.angle_gamma   90.00
#
_symmetry.space_group_name_H-M   'P 1'
#
loop_
_entity.id
_entity.type
_entity.pdbx_description
1 polymer ?
#
loop_
_entity_poly.entity_id
_entity_poly.type
_entity_poly.pdbx_seq_one_letter_code
_entity_poly.pdbx_strand_id
1 'polypeptide(L)' 'MLYCDELSLEQQYTLRVLSEQVKALSREEAHQSLIDLYRQMMIKENYRRQIKR' A
#
# COMPACT_ATOMS: atom_id res chain seq x y z
N MET A 1 -20.57 13.78 3.06
CA MET A 1 -20.92 12.56 3.83
C MET A 1 -19.64 11.75 3.94
N LEU A 2 -18.94 11.87 5.07
CA LEU A 2 -17.64 11.24 5.30
C LEU A 2 -17.88 9.75 5.57
N TYR A 3 -17.63 8.88 4.58
CA TYR A 3 -17.49 7.46 4.84
C TYR A 3 -16.21 7.29 5.66
N CYS A 4 -16.35 6.87 6.91
CA CYS A 4 -15.23 6.35 7.67
C CYS A 4 -14.85 5.02 7.00
N ASP A 5 -13.82 5.05 6.13
CA ASP A 5 -13.20 3.87 5.54
C ASP A 5 -12.44 3.10 6.65
N GLU A 6 -13.17 2.47 7.57
CA GLU A 6 -12.56 1.60 8.56
C GLU A 6 -11.96 0.40 7.85
N LEU A 7 -10.64 0.24 7.98
CA LEU A 7 -9.93 -0.93 7.47
C LEU A 7 -10.50 -2.20 8.10
N SER A 8 -10.67 -3.25 7.32
CA SER A 8 -11.05 -4.56 7.87
C SER A 8 -9.98 -5.06 8.85
N LEU A 9 -10.34 -5.98 9.74
CA LEU A 9 -9.41 -6.56 10.71
C LEU A 9 -8.19 -7.20 10.00
N GLU A 10 -8.40 -7.85 8.86
CA GLU A 10 -7.35 -8.46 8.04
C GLU A 10 -6.45 -7.41 7.40
N GLN A 11 -7.01 -6.28 6.96
CA GLN A 11 -6.23 -5.16 6.42
C GLN A 11 -5.36 -4.53 7.51
N GLN A 12 -5.91 -4.33 8.71
CA GLN A 12 -5.16 -3.85 9.87
C GLN A 12 -4.04 -4.82 10.27
N TYR A 13 -4.33 -6.13 10.30
CA TYR A 13 -3.33 -7.16 10.54
C TYR A 13 -2.23 -7.16 9.49
N THR A 14 -2.59 -7.04 8.21
CA THR A 14 -1.64 -6.96 7.09
C THR A 14 -0.72 -5.75 7.24
N LEU A 15 -1.25 -4.57 7.60
CA LEU A 15 -0.44 -3.38 7.86
C LEU A 15 0.53 -3.59 9.03
N ARG A 16 0.10 -4.29 10.08
CA ARG A 16 0.98 -4.62 11.21
C ARG A 16 2.13 -5.52 10.77
N VAL A 17 1.84 -6.60 10.03
CA VAL A 17 2.87 -7.50 9.50
C VAL A 17 3.83 -6.75 8.58
N LEU A 18 3.32 -5.92 7.67
CA LEU A 18 4.14 -5.10 6.78
C LEU A 18 5.05 -4.15 7.57
N SER A 19 4.55 -3.55 8.65
CA SER A 19 5.34 -2.64 9.48
C SER A 19 6.54 -3.33 10.14
N GLU A 20 6.37 -4.59 10.57
CA GLU A 20 7.49 -5.37 11.11
C GLU A 20 8.48 -5.79 10.03
N GLN A 21 8.02 -6.09 8.81
CA GLN A 21 8.89 -6.39 7.68
C GLN A 21 9.73 -5.17 7.27
N VAL A 22 9.14 -3.97 7.22
CA VAL A 22 9.84 -2.74 6.86
C VAL A 22 10.95 -2.41 7.87
N LYS A 23 10.75 -2.68 9.17
CA LYS A 23 11.79 -2.49 10.20
C LYS A 23 13.02 -3.37 10.00
N ALA A 24 12.86 -4.51 9.33
CA ALA A 24 13.95 -5.45 9.06
C ALA A 24 14.72 -5.14 7.76
N LEU A 25 14.28 -4.16 6.97
CA LEU A 25 14.93 -3.81 5.70
C LEU A 25 16.19 -2.98 5.94
N SER A 26 17.19 -3.22 5.09
CA SER A 26 18.27 -2.26 4.89
C SER A 26 17.75 -0.96 4.27
N ARG A 27 18.57 0.10 4.32
CA ARG A 27 18.23 1.39 3.73
C ARG A 27 17.99 1.27 2.23
N GLU A 28 18.85 0.55 1.53
CA GLU A 28 18.77 0.33 0.09
C GLU A 28 17.50 -0.43 -0.30
N GLU A 29 17.16 -1.50 0.43
CA GLU A 29 15.93 -2.28 0.21
C GLU A 29 14.68 -1.45 0.48
N ALA A 30 14.68 -0.62 1.52
CA ALA A 30 13.56 0.27 1.84
C ALA A 30 13.33 1.31 0.73
N HIS A 31 14.40 1.91 0.19
CA HIS A 31 14.31 2.86 -0.93
C HIS A 31 13.76 2.20 -2.18
N GLN A 32 14.28 1.02 -2.54
CA GLN A 32 13.81 0.28 -3.70
C GLN A 32 12.32 -0.10 -3.56
N SER A 33 11.94 -0.60 -2.38
CA SER A 33 10.56 -0.96 -2.06
C SER A 33 9.61 0.24 -2.14
N LEU A 34 10.05 1.43 -1.73
CA LEU A 34 9.26 2.64 -1.82
C LEU A 34 8.99 3.05 -3.28
N ILE A 35 10.01 2.99 -4.15
CA ILE A 35 9.86 3.30 -5.58
C ILE A 35 8.87 2.31 -6.22
N ASP A 36 8.99 1.02 -5.92
CA ASP A 36 8.10 0.00 -6.46
C ASP A 36 6.66 0.16 -5.96
N LEU A 37 6.47 0.53 -4.69
CA LEU A 37 5.15 0.82 -4.13
C LEU A 37 4.47 1.99 -4.89
N TYR A 38 5.19 3.09 -5.10
CA TYR A 38 4.67 4.24 -5.84
C TYR A 38 4.28 3.87 -7.28
N ARG A 39 5.11 3.06 -7.96
CA ARG A 39 4.79 2.55 -9.29
C ARG A 39 3.50 1.73 -9.29
N GLN A 40 3.34 0.82 -8.34
CA GLN A 40 2.13 0.01 -8.20
C GLN A 40 0.89 0.87 -7.89
N MET A 41 1.03 1.91 -7.06
CA MET A 41 -0.07 2.83 -6.76
C MET A 41 -0.58 3.57 -8.00
N MET A 42 0.31 4.06 -8.86
CA MET A 42 -0.07 4.72 -10.13
C MET A 42 -0.81 3.76 -11.06
N ILE A 43 -0.34 2.51 -11.18
CA ILE A 43 -1.01 1.48 -11.99
C ILE A 43 -2.41 1.19 -11.42
N LYS A 44 -2.54 1.03 -10.10
CA LYS A 44 -3.82 0.79 -9.43
C LYS A 44 -4.77 1.97 -9.63
N GLU A 45 -4.27 3.20 -9.63
CA GLU A 45 -5.07 4.39 -9.93
C GLU A 45 -5.57 4.39 -11.38
N ASN A 46 -4.70 4.10 -12.35
CA ASN A 46 -5.07 3.98 -13.76
C ASN A 46 -6.15 2.91 -13.96
N TYR A 47 -5.97 1.76 -13.33
CA TYR A 47 -6.92 0.65 -13.39
C TYR A 47 -8.28 1.04 -12.80
N ARG A 48 -8.32 1.67 -11.61
CA ARG A 48 -9.56 2.19 -11.03
C ARG A 48 -10.25 3.21 -11.94
N ARG A 49 -9.48 4.08 -12.61
CA ARG A 49 -10.01 5.05 -13.59
C ARG A 49 -10.62 4.37 -14.81
N GLN A 50 -10.03 3.28 -15.29
CA GLN A 50 -10.56 2.51 -16.43
C GLN A 50 -11.84 1.76 -16.07
N ILE A 51 -11.92 1.10 -14.91
CA ILE A 51 -13.13 0.36 -14.50
C ILE A 51 -14.35 1.27 -14.29
N LYS A 52 -14.12 2.53 -13.88
CA LYS A 52 -15.20 3.50 -13.63
C LYS A 52 -15.69 4.21 -14.90
N ARG A 53 -15.10 3.92 -16.07
CA ARG A 53 -15.55 4.41 -17.38
C ARG A 53 -16.39 3.35 -18.08
#